data_AF-A0A2T0B2F4-F1
#
_entry.id   AF-A0A2T0B2F4-F1
#
_cell.length_a   1.000
_cell.length_b   1.000
_cell.length_c   1.000
_cell.angle_alpha   90.00
_cell.angle_beta   90.00
_cell.angle_gamma   90.00
#
_symmetry.space_group_name_H-M   'P 1'
#
loop_
_entity.id
_entity.type
_entity.pdbx_description
1 polymer ?
#
loop_
_entity_poly.entity_id
_entity_poly.type
_entity_poly.pdbx_seq_one_letter_code
_entity_poly.pdbx_strand_id
1 'polypeptide(L)'
;MRKEAKLEQWRGLYDIAIKIKELKPWEYLWDLDVITIVSSYEKEPYYCSIMGRGGECFAIGTYVGFDAINDFYKIVDNKDIPQEQLIRYQNNMMCFFGNRDDLTRKEYKVIKDLGLKFRGKNNWIYFEKFQKGYEPYILDEQQVVELTEVFKHLYMALKAINKGLKVDFEAGNTLLRRYDEETKLWINYETPTIIPQRKYRVPVLQDEVLVARLNKQKIIDEKLEIDIAYLNSVINDKKYDKPIITRMCILADCRTEAILGCNILTPDDEDVDTIFNMLINYIMKIGKPKTIIVRDEYIQSLLSDICERINVGLKIKGRLKAIDTFIEAFSKRMSE
;
A
#
# COMPACT_ATOMS: atom_id res chain seq x y z
N MET A 1 18.42 4.22 10.90
CA MET A 1 18.80 5.45 10.16
C MET A 1 18.76 5.14 8.68
N ARG A 2 18.07 5.97 7.90
CA ARG A 2 18.04 5.90 6.44
C ARG A 2 19.45 6.14 5.88
N LYS A 3 19.87 5.32 4.91
CA LYS A 3 21.16 5.45 4.22
C LYS A 3 20.92 5.73 2.75
N GLU A 4 21.43 6.84 2.25
CA GLU A 4 21.28 7.23 0.85
C GLU A 4 22.14 6.36 -0.07
N ALA A 5 21.61 6.00 -1.24
CA ALA A 5 22.35 5.22 -2.22
C ALA A 5 23.49 6.04 -2.84
N LYS A 6 24.62 5.39 -3.12
CA LYS A 6 25.75 5.98 -3.84
C LYS A 6 25.40 6.17 -5.31
N LEU A 7 26.09 7.10 -5.96
CA LEU A 7 25.89 7.41 -7.38
C LEU A 7 26.04 6.17 -8.28
N GLU A 8 26.96 5.25 -7.96
CA GLU A 8 27.15 4.02 -8.74
C GLU A 8 25.99 3.02 -8.60
N GLN A 9 25.36 2.95 -7.43
CA GLN A 9 24.17 2.12 -7.23
C GLN A 9 22.98 2.68 -8.02
N TRP A 10 22.81 4.00 -7.99
CA TRP A 10 21.84 4.68 -8.86
C TRP A 10 22.12 4.41 -10.33
N ARG A 11 23.39 4.49 -10.78
CA ARG A 11 23.77 4.20 -12.18
C ARG A 11 23.27 2.82 -12.60
N GLY A 12 23.49 1.79 -11.78
CA GLY A 12 23.02 0.43 -12.06
C GLY A 12 21.50 0.35 -12.25
N LEU A 13 20.71 1.02 -11.40
CA LEU A 13 19.25 1.06 -11.49
C LEU A 13 18.76 1.79 -12.76
N TYR A 14 19.32 2.96 -13.05
CA TYR A 14 18.96 3.73 -14.24
C TYR A 14 19.32 2.97 -15.53
N ASP A 15 20.51 2.34 -15.60
CA ASP A 15 20.94 1.60 -16.78
C ASP A 15 20.00 0.44 -17.12
N ILE A 16 19.50 -0.29 -16.12
CA ILE A 16 18.55 -1.38 -16.36
C ILE A 16 17.14 -0.87 -16.67
N ALA A 17 16.68 0.20 -16.01
CA ALA A 17 15.39 0.82 -16.30
C ALA A 17 15.32 1.38 -17.73
N ILE A 18 16.42 1.97 -18.23
CA ILE A 18 16.52 2.44 -19.62
C ILE A 18 16.36 1.26 -20.60
N LYS A 19 17.05 0.12 -20.35
CA LYS A 19 16.92 -1.08 -21.18
C LYS A 19 15.51 -1.65 -21.18
N ILE A 20 14.82 -1.64 -20.04
CA ILE A 20 13.42 -2.06 -19.97
C ILE A 20 12.53 -1.11 -20.78
N LYS A 21 12.75 0.21 -20.64
CA LYS A 21 12.00 1.22 -21.39
C LYS A 21 12.12 1.04 -22.90
N GLU A 22 13.31 0.68 -23.38
CA GLU A 22 13.57 0.38 -24.80
C GLU A 22 12.77 -0.82 -25.34
N LEU A 23 12.42 -1.78 -24.48
CA LEU A 23 11.54 -2.90 -24.85
C LEU A 23 10.07 -2.48 -24.99
N LYS A 24 9.69 -1.31 -24.45
CA LYS A 24 8.33 -0.76 -24.44
C LYS A 24 7.25 -1.77 -24.00
N PRO A 25 7.39 -2.38 -22.82
CA PRO A 25 6.55 -3.50 -22.41
C PRO A 25 5.04 -3.19 -22.35
N TRP A 26 4.68 -1.94 -22.11
CA TRP A 26 3.29 -1.44 -22.13
C TRP A 26 2.63 -1.47 -23.53
N GLU A 27 3.38 -1.66 -24.62
CA GLU A 27 2.78 -1.85 -25.95
C GLU A 27 2.10 -3.23 -26.08
N TYR A 28 2.46 -4.21 -25.24
CA TYR A 28 1.94 -5.58 -25.31
C TYR A 28 1.47 -6.17 -23.97
N LEU A 29 1.72 -5.53 -22.83
CA LEU A 29 1.20 -5.91 -21.51
C LEU A 29 0.20 -4.90 -20.97
N TRP A 30 -0.83 -5.38 -20.29
CA TRP A 30 -1.72 -4.60 -19.43
C TRP A 30 -1.16 -4.51 -18.00
N ASP A 31 -1.69 -3.58 -17.22
CA ASP A 31 -1.32 -3.35 -15.81
C ASP A 31 -1.63 -4.54 -14.89
N LEU A 32 -2.59 -5.39 -15.27
CA LEU A 32 -2.90 -6.65 -14.59
C LEU A 32 -2.08 -7.85 -15.09
N ASP A 33 -1.29 -7.70 -16.16
CA ASP A 33 -0.39 -8.75 -16.68
C ASP A 33 0.89 -8.83 -15.82
N VAL A 34 0.72 -9.30 -14.58
CA VAL A 34 1.79 -9.29 -13.57
C VAL A 34 2.87 -10.32 -13.90
N ILE A 35 4.14 -9.89 -13.82
CA ILE A 35 5.32 -10.77 -13.93
C ILE A 35 5.84 -11.08 -12.51
N THR A 36 6.03 -12.36 -12.21
CA THR A 36 6.50 -12.82 -10.90
C THR A 36 7.98 -13.19 -10.94
N ILE A 37 8.77 -12.63 -10.03
CA ILE A 37 10.20 -12.88 -9.90
C ILE A 37 10.47 -13.47 -8.52
N VAL A 38 11.08 -14.66 -8.49
CA VAL A 38 11.52 -15.32 -7.26
C VAL A 38 13.04 -15.34 -7.26
N SER A 39 13.63 -14.60 -6.32
CA SER A 39 15.07 -14.65 -6.06
C SER A 39 15.45 -15.96 -5.36
N SER A 40 16.64 -16.49 -5.64
CA SER A 40 17.18 -17.69 -4.97
C SER A 40 17.38 -17.52 -3.47
N TYR A 41 17.41 -16.28 -2.96
CA TYR A 41 17.72 -15.96 -1.57
C TYR A 41 16.53 -15.43 -0.77
N GLU A 42 15.45 -15.00 -1.44
CA GLU A 42 14.32 -14.35 -0.80
C GLU A 42 13.19 -15.34 -0.50
N LYS A 43 12.56 -15.15 0.67
CA LYS A 43 11.42 -15.97 1.07
C LYS A 43 10.13 -15.58 0.35
N GLU A 44 10.06 -14.35 -0.15
CA GLU A 44 8.86 -13.80 -0.76
C GLU A 44 9.12 -13.30 -2.20
N PRO A 45 8.18 -13.49 -3.13
CA PRO A 45 8.31 -13.08 -4.53
C PRO A 45 8.19 -11.56 -4.72
N TYR A 46 8.74 -11.09 -5.83
CA TYR A 46 8.49 -9.76 -6.36
C TYR A 46 7.47 -9.84 -7.50
N TYR A 47 6.44 -9.01 -7.43
CA TYR A 47 5.43 -8.91 -8.48
C TYR A 47 5.59 -7.59 -9.21
N CYS A 48 5.76 -7.64 -10.53
CA CYS A 48 5.95 -6.47 -11.37
C CYS A 48 4.70 -6.24 -12.23
N SER A 49 4.00 -5.15 -11.98
CA SER A 49 2.90 -4.64 -12.82
C SER A 49 3.46 -3.62 -13.81
N ILE A 50 3.12 -3.76 -15.09
CA ILE A 50 3.58 -2.88 -16.17
C ILE A 50 2.44 -1.96 -16.60
N MET A 51 2.56 -0.67 -16.29
CA MET A 51 1.55 0.34 -16.60
C MET A 51 1.93 1.12 -17.86
N GLY A 52 0.93 1.59 -18.61
CA GLY A 52 1.14 2.47 -19.76
C GLY A 52 0.27 2.16 -20.97
N ARG A 53 -0.34 0.97 -21.04
CA ARG A 53 -1.15 0.57 -22.20
C ARG A 53 -2.37 1.45 -22.43
N GLY A 54 -2.96 1.98 -21.35
CA GLY A 54 -4.03 2.98 -21.41
C GLY A 54 -3.57 4.40 -21.77
N GLY A 55 -2.25 4.67 -21.82
CA GLY A 55 -1.68 5.94 -22.26
C GLY A 55 -1.61 7.06 -21.22
N GLU A 56 -2.20 6.89 -20.03
CA GLU A 56 -2.25 7.93 -18.99
C GLU A 56 -0.99 8.00 -18.13
N CYS A 57 -0.56 6.85 -17.59
CA CYS A 57 0.61 6.73 -16.72
C CYS A 57 1.49 5.57 -17.18
N PHE A 58 2.76 5.85 -17.45
CA PHE A 58 3.76 4.85 -17.81
C PHE A 58 4.63 4.58 -16.60
N ALA A 59 4.55 3.37 -16.04
CA ALA A 59 5.27 3.02 -14.83
C ALA A 59 5.47 1.51 -14.71
N ILE A 60 6.37 1.11 -13.81
CA ILE A 60 6.52 -0.26 -13.34
C ILE A 60 6.33 -0.23 -11.84
N GLY A 61 5.30 -0.93 -11.35
CA GLY A 61 5.08 -1.13 -9.93
C GLY A 61 5.66 -2.46 -9.46
N THR A 62 6.57 -2.42 -8.50
CA THR A 62 7.18 -3.60 -7.87
C THR A 62 6.62 -3.79 -6.47
N TYR A 63 5.79 -4.82 -6.32
CA TYR A 63 5.15 -5.23 -5.06
C TYR A 63 5.98 -6.35 -4.43
N VAL A 64 6.51 -6.09 -3.24
CA VAL A 64 7.39 -7.02 -2.53
C VAL A 64 6.55 -7.91 -1.63
N GLY A 65 6.44 -9.18 -1.99
CA GLY A 65 5.84 -10.21 -1.18
C GLY A 65 4.32 -10.29 -1.21
N PHE A 66 3.79 -11.23 -0.41
CA PHE A 66 2.39 -11.62 -0.50
C PHE A 66 1.44 -10.53 0.01
N ASP A 67 1.84 -9.80 1.05
CA ASP A 67 1.03 -8.69 1.57
C ASP A 67 0.87 -7.57 0.54
N ALA A 68 1.97 -7.21 -0.17
CA ALA A 68 1.94 -6.13 -1.16
C ALA A 68 1.09 -6.48 -2.39
N ILE A 69 1.13 -7.73 -2.86
CA ILE A 69 0.28 -8.16 -3.98
C ILE A 69 -1.20 -8.29 -3.58
N ASN A 70 -1.50 -8.70 -2.34
CA ASN A 70 -2.87 -8.63 -1.82
C ASN A 70 -3.39 -7.19 -1.83
N ASP A 71 -2.55 -6.25 -1.36
CA ASP A 71 -2.91 -4.84 -1.34
C ASP A 71 -3.09 -4.24 -2.75
N PHE A 72 -2.30 -4.69 -3.74
CA PHE A 72 -2.52 -4.37 -5.16
C PHE A 72 -3.90 -4.80 -5.66
N TYR A 73 -4.28 -6.07 -5.46
CA TYR A 73 -5.59 -6.54 -5.90
C TYR A 73 -6.73 -5.90 -5.11
N LYS A 74 -6.53 -5.53 -3.85
CA LYS A 74 -7.50 -4.70 -3.11
C LYS A 74 -7.74 -3.35 -3.77
N ILE A 75 -6.71 -2.69 -4.31
CA ILE A 75 -6.86 -1.42 -5.04
C ILE A 75 -7.60 -1.66 -6.36
N VAL A 76 -7.19 -2.68 -7.13
CA VAL A 76 -7.76 -3.01 -8.44
C VAL A 76 -9.23 -3.39 -8.35
N ASP A 77 -9.58 -4.28 -7.41
CA ASP A 77 -10.94 -4.79 -7.25
C ASP A 77 -11.84 -3.85 -6.43
N ASN A 78 -11.31 -2.73 -5.95
CA ASN A 78 -12.05 -1.80 -5.11
C ASN A 78 -13.26 -1.23 -5.84
N LYS A 79 -14.45 -1.43 -5.27
CA LYS A 79 -15.71 -0.82 -5.72
C LYS A 79 -16.31 0.14 -4.71
N ASP A 80 -15.92 0.01 -3.44
CA ASP A 80 -16.64 0.61 -2.32
C ASP A 80 -15.81 1.65 -1.58
N ILE A 81 -14.52 1.42 -1.32
CA ILE A 81 -13.68 2.32 -0.53
C ILE A 81 -13.46 3.65 -1.27
N PRO A 82 -13.62 4.82 -0.62
CA PRO A 82 -13.31 6.11 -1.22
C PRO A 82 -11.86 6.20 -1.71
N GLN A 83 -11.63 6.92 -2.81
CA GLN A 83 -10.33 6.97 -3.51
C GLN A 83 -9.19 7.46 -2.59
N GLU A 84 -9.46 8.49 -1.81
CA GLU A 84 -8.54 9.07 -0.82
C GLU A 84 -8.15 8.10 0.29
N GLN A 85 -8.95 7.04 0.52
CA GLN A 85 -8.65 6.01 1.51
C GLN A 85 -7.84 4.85 0.94
N LEU A 86 -7.73 4.69 -0.39
CA LEU A 86 -6.98 3.61 -1.04
C LEU A 86 -5.47 3.69 -0.82
N ILE A 87 -4.97 4.86 -0.46
CA ILE A 87 -3.56 5.07 -0.10
C ILE A 87 -3.08 4.14 1.02
N ARG A 88 -4.00 3.61 1.85
CA ARG A 88 -3.69 2.64 2.90
C ARG A 88 -3.17 1.29 2.39
N TYR A 89 -3.40 0.98 1.12
CA TYR A 89 -2.96 -0.23 0.44
C TYR A 89 -1.74 0.01 -0.48
N GLN A 90 -1.25 1.25 -0.58
CA GLN A 90 -0.08 1.54 -1.41
C GLN A 90 1.21 1.23 -0.66
N ASN A 91 1.80 0.07 -0.97
CA ASN A 91 3.11 -0.32 -0.46
C ASN A 91 3.92 -1.05 -1.55
N ASN A 92 4.59 -0.28 -2.40
CA ASN A 92 5.37 -0.79 -3.53
C ASN A 92 6.57 0.14 -3.82
N MET A 93 7.42 -0.26 -4.75
CA MET A 93 8.40 0.64 -5.37
C MET A 93 7.95 0.91 -6.80
N MET A 94 7.87 2.18 -7.18
CA MET A 94 7.46 2.62 -8.51
C MET A 94 8.67 3.13 -9.29
N CYS A 95 8.80 2.70 -10.54
CA CYS A 95 9.63 3.33 -11.55
C CYS A 95 8.71 4.03 -12.55
N PHE A 96 8.74 5.36 -12.58
CA PHE A 96 7.92 6.14 -13.49
C PHE A 96 8.68 6.50 -14.76
N PHE A 97 7.95 6.59 -15.87
CA PHE A 97 8.38 7.16 -17.14
C PHE A 97 7.54 8.40 -17.41
N GLY A 98 7.81 9.47 -16.65
CA GLY A 98 7.00 10.69 -16.61
C GLY A 98 7.65 11.89 -17.31
N ASN A 99 7.24 13.06 -16.87
CA ASN A 99 7.66 14.36 -17.37
C ASN A 99 8.69 14.99 -16.45
N ARG A 100 9.37 16.03 -16.94
CA ARG A 100 10.37 16.75 -16.17
C ARG A 100 9.80 17.35 -14.89
N ASP A 101 8.56 17.86 -14.97
CA ASP A 101 7.93 18.62 -13.90
C ASP A 101 7.36 17.72 -12.79
N ASP A 102 7.35 16.41 -13.01
CA ASP A 102 6.93 15.41 -12.02
C ASP A 102 8.07 15.12 -11.00
N LEU A 103 9.32 15.47 -11.32
CA LEU A 103 10.47 15.15 -10.49
C LEU A 103 10.65 16.12 -9.33
N THR A 104 10.94 15.57 -8.15
CA THR A 104 11.48 16.35 -7.05
C THR A 104 12.88 16.87 -7.38
N ARG A 105 13.33 17.91 -6.64
CA ARG A 105 14.70 18.43 -6.77
C ARG A 105 15.77 17.37 -6.50
N LYS A 106 15.49 16.42 -5.60
CA LYS A 106 16.43 15.34 -5.25
C LYS A 106 16.57 14.35 -6.40
N GLU A 107 15.47 13.90 -6.99
CA GLU A 107 15.48 12.98 -8.13
C GLU A 107 16.13 13.62 -9.36
N TYR A 108 15.80 14.88 -9.65
CA TYR A 108 16.43 15.63 -10.73
C TYR A 108 17.95 15.72 -10.55
N LYS A 109 18.41 15.93 -9.32
CA LYS A 109 19.85 15.99 -9.00
C LYS A 109 20.55 14.67 -9.28
N VAL A 110 19.95 13.52 -8.92
CA VAL A 110 20.53 12.19 -9.21
C VAL A 110 20.75 12.02 -10.72
N ILE A 111 19.75 12.35 -11.55
CA ILE A 111 19.86 12.27 -13.02
C ILE A 111 21.00 13.14 -13.55
N LYS A 112 21.12 14.37 -13.03
CA LYS A 112 22.19 15.30 -13.40
C LYS A 112 23.57 14.80 -13.02
N ASP A 113 23.73 14.32 -11.79
CA ASP A 113 25.00 13.82 -11.27
C ASP A 113 25.44 12.55 -12.03
N LEU A 114 24.49 11.75 -12.53
CA LEU A 114 24.76 10.60 -13.41
C LEU A 114 25.17 10.98 -14.84
N GLY A 115 24.97 12.23 -15.25
CA GLY A 115 25.21 12.71 -16.61
C GLY A 115 24.13 12.32 -17.62
N LEU A 116 22.96 11.85 -17.16
CA LEU A 116 21.87 11.39 -18.01
C LEU A 116 21.11 12.57 -18.65
N LYS A 117 20.58 12.34 -19.86
CA LYS A 117 19.82 13.34 -20.62
C LYS A 117 18.51 12.73 -21.10
N PHE A 118 17.40 13.18 -20.52
CA PHE A 118 16.05 12.85 -20.97
C PHE A 118 15.41 14.05 -21.67
N ARG A 119 14.60 13.78 -22.70
CA ARG A 119 13.87 14.79 -23.48
C ARG A 119 12.50 14.23 -23.87
N GLY A 120 11.52 15.13 -24.00
CA GLY A 120 10.16 14.77 -24.40
C GLY A 120 9.25 14.34 -23.23
N LYS A 121 7.97 14.21 -23.54
CA LYS A 121 6.92 13.74 -22.62
C LYS A 121 7.16 12.27 -22.26
N ASN A 122 6.86 11.86 -21.02
CA ASN A 122 6.94 10.46 -20.56
C ASN A 122 8.32 9.79 -20.76
N ASN A 123 9.38 10.58 -20.73
CA ASN A 123 10.74 10.10 -20.99
C ASN A 123 11.67 10.18 -19.78
N TRP A 124 11.26 10.90 -18.73
CA TRP A 124 12.04 11.08 -17.52
C TRP A 124 11.81 9.91 -16.58
N ILE A 125 12.90 9.23 -16.20
CA ILE A 125 12.86 8.09 -15.30
C ILE A 125 13.09 8.60 -13.88
N TYR A 126 12.23 8.24 -12.95
CA TYR A 126 12.39 8.50 -11.51
C TYR A 126 11.74 7.39 -10.69
N PHE A 127 12.08 7.33 -9.41
CA PHE A 127 11.78 6.18 -8.55
C PHE A 127 11.27 6.62 -7.20
N GLU A 128 10.11 6.10 -6.81
CA GLU A 128 9.46 6.41 -5.55
C GLU A 128 9.14 5.13 -4.77
N LYS A 129 9.28 5.22 -3.46
CA LYS A 129 8.79 4.22 -2.52
C LYS A 129 7.45 4.70 -1.98
N PHE A 130 6.41 3.91 -2.22
CA PHE A 130 5.14 4.03 -1.52
C PHE A 130 5.23 3.19 -0.24
N GLN A 131 4.93 3.81 0.91
CA GLN A 131 4.91 3.16 2.21
C GLN A 131 3.69 3.65 2.99
N LYS A 132 2.90 2.72 3.53
CA LYS A 132 1.75 3.02 4.40
C LYS A 132 2.12 4.06 5.47
N GLY A 133 1.36 5.17 5.50
CA GLY A 133 1.54 6.26 6.46
C GLY A 133 2.54 7.36 6.06
N TYR A 134 3.21 7.25 4.91
CA TYR A 134 4.19 8.22 4.44
C TYR A 134 3.86 8.72 3.04
N GLU A 135 4.19 9.98 2.77
CA GLU A 135 4.16 10.51 1.40
C GLU A 135 5.17 9.75 0.54
N PRO A 136 4.91 9.52 -0.76
CA PRO A 136 5.90 8.91 -1.65
C PRO A 136 7.26 9.62 -1.56
N TYR A 137 8.33 8.83 -1.50
CA TYR A 137 9.68 9.37 -1.30
C TYR A 137 10.71 8.61 -2.12
N ILE A 138 11.81 9.29 -2.48
CA ILE A 138 12.93 8.69 -3.23
C ILE A 138 13.53 7.47 -2.51
N LEU A 139 13.92 6.44 -3.27
CA LEU A 139 14.50 5.21 -2.72
C LEU A 139 15.78 5.43 -1.89
N ASP A 140 15.99 4.58 -0.89
CA ASP A 140 17.25 4.49 -0.13
C ASP A 140 18.25 3.47 -0.74
N GLU A 141 19.43 3.31 -0.13
CA GLU A 141 20.49 2.40 -0.62
C GLU A 141 19.99 0.97 -0.82
N GLN A 142 19.28 0.42 0.16
CA GLN A 142 18.82 -0.96 0.11
C GLN A 142 17.78 -1.15 -1.00
N GLN A 143 16.81 -0.24 -1.08
CA GLN A 143 15.77 -0.25 -2.10
C GLN A 143 16.33 -0.10 -3.52
N VAL A 144 17.34 0.77 -3.71
CA VAL A 144 18.01 0.92 -5.02
C VAL A 144 18.69 -0.38 -5.45
N VAL A 145 19.43 -1.01 -4.54
CA VAL A 145 20.12 -2.29 -4.83
C VAL A 145 19.12 -3.41 -5.12
N GLU A 146 18.08 -3.52 -4.28
CA GLU A 146 17.01 -4.51 -4.43
C GLU A 146 16.28 -4.35 -5.76
N LEU A 147 15.78 -3.14 -6.06
CA LEU A 147 15.03 -2.88 -7.28
C LEU A 147 15.91 -3.06 -8.53
N THR A 148 17.21 -2.76 -8.45
CA THR A 148 18.16 -3.02 -9.54
C THR A 148 18.20 -4.50 -9.88
N GLU A 149 18.25 -5.37 -8.87
CA GLU A 149 18.31 -6.81 -9.09
C GLU A 149 17.00 -7.33 -9.67
N VAL A 150 15.87 -6.92 -9.10
CA VAL A 150 14.53 -7.25 -9.63
C VAL A 150 14.42 -6.83 -11.09
N PHE A 151 14.88 -5.63 -11.45
CA PHE A 151 14.80 -5.13 -12.83
C PHE A 151 15.69 -5.90 -13.81
N LYS A 152 16.84 -6.44 -13.39
CA LYS A 152 17.64 -7.33 -14.24
C LYS A 152 16.85 -8.60 -14.59
N HIS A 153 16.14 -9.17 -13.62
CA HIS A 153 15.28 -10.33 -13.86
C HIS A 153 14.06 -9.97 -14.69
N LEU A 154 13.39 -8.86 -14.41
CA LEU A 154 12.27 -8.35 -15.20
C LEU A 154 12.65 -8.16 -16.66
N TYR A 155 13.79 -7.52 -16.94
CA TYR A 155 14.31 -7.33 -18.29
C TYR A 155 14.47 -8.67 -19.03
N MET A 156 14.99 -9.69 -18.37
CA MET A 156 15.15 -11.03 -18.97
C MET A 156 13.80 -11.74 -19.19
N ALA A 157 12.82 -11.56 -18.31
CA ALA A 157 11.46 -12.06 -18.49
C ALA A 157 10.77 -11.39 -19.69
N LEU A 158 10.83 -10.07 -19.78
CA LEU A 158 10.29 -9.30 -20.91
C LEU A 158 10.94 -9.70 -22.24
N LYS A 159 12.26 -9.94 -22.26
CA LYS A 159 12.95 -10.47 -23.44
C LYS A 159 12.46 -11.85 -23.85
N ALA A 160 12.04 -12.70 -22.90
CA ALA A 160 11.50 -14.01 -23.23
C ALA A 160 10.13 -13.88 -23.90
N ILE A 161 9.27 -12.99 -23.40
CA ILE A 161 7.98 -12.65 -24.05
C ILE A 161 8.22 -12.15 -25.48
N ASN A 162 9.14 -11.19 -25.67
CA ASN A 162 9.47 -10.66 -27.00
C ASN A 162 10.08 -11.70 -27.96
N LYS A 163 10.61 -12.81 -27.43
CA LYS A 163 11.11 -13.95 -28.21
C LYS A 163 10.05 -15.03 -28.47
N GLY A 164 8.81 -14.82 -28.02
CA GLY A 164 7.68 -15.71 -28.30
C GLY A 164 7.21 -16.57 -27.13
N LEU A 165 7.72 -16.38 -25.90
CA LEU A 165 7.12 -17.01 -24.72
C LEU A 165 5.72 -16.42 -24.52
N LYS A 166 4.70 -17.29 -24.55
CA LYS A 166 3.29 -16.93 -24.34
C LYS A 166 2.89 -17.20 -22.90
N VAL A 167 2.02 -16.34 -22.37
CA VAL A 167 1.39 -16.48 -21.06
C VAL A 167 -0.08 -16.11 -21.23
N ASP A 168 -0.96 -16.94 -20.69
CA ASP A 168 -2.39 -16.69 -20.64
C ASP A 168 -2.74 -15.90 -19.38
N PHE A 169 -2.49 -14.59 -19.43
CA PHE A 169 -2.82 -13.68 -18.32
C PHE A 169 -4.33 -13.62 -18.04
N GLU A 170 -5.18 -13.80 -19.06
CA GLU A 170 -6.64 -13.82 -18.90
C GLU A 170 -7.12 -15.03 -18.08
N ALA A 171 -6.41 -16.16 -18.15
CA ALA A 171 -6.65 -17.31 -17.28
C ALA A 171 -6.12 -17.13 -15.84
N GLY A 172 -5.57 -15.96 -15.50
CA GLY A 172 -4.97 -15.66 -14.20
C GLY A 172 -3.54 -16.19 -14.03
N ASN A 173 -2.86 -16.52 -15.13
CA ASN A 173 -1.47 -16.95 -15.09
C ASN A 173 -0.49 -15.77 -15.05
N THR A 174 0.75 -16.06 -14.66
CA THR A 174 1.88 -15.13 -14.62
C THR A 174 3.08 -15.74 -15.33
N LEU A 175 3.95 -14.88 -15.87
CA LEU A 175 5.31 -15.29 -16.18
C LEU A 175 6.10 -15.38 -14.86
N LEU A 176 6.46 -16.58 -14.46
CA LEU A 176 7.36 -16.81 -13.34
C LEU A 176 8.80 -16.91 -13.82
N ARG A 177 9.65 -16.02 -13.30
CA ARG A 177 11.11 -16.09 -13.42
C ARG A 177 11.70 -16.48 -12.08
N ARG A 178 12.36 -17.65 -12.04
CA ARG A 178 13.01 -18.15 -10.83
C ARG A 178 14.39 -18.73 -11.13
N TYR A 179 15.26 -18.71 -10.13
CA TYR A 179 16.47 -19.51 -10.17
C TYR A 179 16.11 -20.95 -9.85
N ASP A 180 16.58 -21.87 -10.68
CA ASP A 180 16.36 -23.30 -10.49
C ASP A 180 17.63 -23.93 -9.92
N GLU A 181 17.56 -24.39 -8.67
CA GLU A 181 18.72 -24.90 -7.93
C GLU A 181 19.26 -26.22 -8.49
N GLU A 182 18.43 -27.00 -9.18
CA GLU A 182 18.83 -28.28 -9.77
C GLU A 182 19.63 -28.05 -11.05
N THR A 183 19.11 -27.22 -11.95
CA THR A 183 19.76 -26.92 -13.24
C THR A 183 20.81 -25.82 -13.15
N LYS A 184 20.85 -25.07 -12.03
CA LYS A 184 21.69 -23.88 -11.81
C LYS A 184 21.46 -22.78 -12.86
N LEU A 185 20.26 -22.73 -13.43
CA LEU A 185 19.87 -21.78 -14.46
C LEU A 185 18.68 -20.93 -14.02
N TRP A 186 18.57 -19.74 -14.61
CA TRP A 186 17.36 -18.95 -14.52
C TRP A 186 16.35 -19.40 -15.57
N ILE A 187 15.18 -19.81 -15.13
CA ILE A 187 14.10 -20.29 -16.01
C ILE A 187 12.94 -19.29 -16.03
N ASN A 188 12.23 -19.26 -17.16
CA ASN A 188 10.99 -18.53 -17.34
C ASN A 188 9.92 -19.53 -17.78
N TYR A 189 8.77 -19.55 -17.12
CA TYR A 189 7.64 -20.37 -17.53
C TYR A 189 6.33 -19.77 -17.04
N GLU A 190 5.23 -20.20 -17.66
CA GLU A 190 3.88 -19.83 -17.28
C GLU A 190 3.41 -20.68 -16.09
N THR A 191 2.74 -20.05 -15.12
CA THR A 191 2.11 -20.72 -13.98
C THR A 191 0.91 -19.91 -13.50
N PRO A 192 -0.09 -20.53 -12.83
CA PRO A 192 -1.11 -19.77 -12.12
C PRO A 192 -0.50 -18.81 -11.11
N THR A 193 -1.06 -17.60 -11.02
CA THR A 193 -0.64 -16.61 -10.01
C THR A 193 -1.15 -17.05 -8.63
N ILE A 194 -0.23 -17.33 -7.70
CA ILE A 194 -0.59 -17.74 -6.34
C ILE A 194 -0.55 -16.51 -5.43
N ILE A 195 -1.72 -16.09 -4.94
CA ILE A 195 -1.86 -15.00 -3.98
C ILE A 195 -2.46 -15.58 -2.70
N PRO A 196 -1.63 -15.94 -1.71
CA PRO A 196 -2.11 -16.41 -0.41
C PRO A 196 -2.98 -15.34 0.23
N GLN A 197 -4.09 -15.75 0.84
CA GLN A 197 -4.91 -14.81 1.60
C GLN A 197 -4.12 -14.22 2.77
N ARG A 198 -4.17 -12.88 2.86
CA ARG A 198 -3.54 -12.14 3.96
C ARG A 198 -4.14 -12.56 5.30
N LYS A 199 -3.26 -12.80 6.28
CA LYS A 199 -3.66 -13.07 7.67
C LYS A 199 -3.34 -11.86 8.54
N TYR A 200 -4.37 -11.29 9.15
CA TYR A 200 -4.18 -10.21 10.10
C TYR A 200 -3.94 -10.76 11.51
N ARG A 201 -3.08 -10.06 12.26
CA ARG A 201 -2.90 -10.36 13.69
C ARG A 201 -4.11 -9.83 14.46
N VAL A 202 -4.67 -10.67 15.30
CA VAL A 202 -5.77 -10.32 16.21
C VAL A 202 -5.18 -10.05 17.59
N PRO A 203 -5.26 -8.81 18.11
CA PRO A 203 -4.85 -8.53 19.48
C PRO A 203 -5.84 -9.19 20.44
N VAL A 204 -5.31 -9.86 21.46
CA VAL A 204 -6.12 -10.52 22.50
C VAL A 204 -6.19 -9.63 23.72
N LEU A 205 -7.39 -9.25 24.12
CA LEU A 205 -7.60 -8.51 25.36
C LEU A 205 -7.41 -9.48 26.53
N GLN A 206 -6.41 -9.24 27.39
CA GLN A 206 -6.11 -10.12 28.52
C GLN A 206 -6.76 -9.67 29.85
N ASP A 207 -7.24 -8.43 29.92
CA ASP A 207 -7.82 -7.87 31.14
C ASP A 207 -9.27 -8.33 31.33
N GLU A 208 -9.43 -9.44 32.06
CA GLU A 208 -10.73 -10.01 32.44
C GLU A 208 -11.61 -9.05 33.27
N VAL A 209 -11.00 -8.20 34.09
CA VAL A 209 -11.72 -7.24 34.92
C VAL A 209 -12.33 -6.15 34.04
N LEU A 210 -11.57 -5.66 33.06
CA LEU A 210 -12.06 -4.72 32.06
C LEU A 210 -13.20 -5.35 31.24
N VAL A 211 -13.06 -6.58 30.76
CA VAL A 211 -14.14 -7.26 30.02
C VAL A 211 -15.41 -7.39 30.84
N ALA A 212 -15.30 -7.77 32.11
CA ALA A 212 -16.45 -7.82 33.01
C ALA A 212 -17.11 -6.44 33.20
N ARG A 213 -16.32 -5.36 33.28
CA ARG A 213 -16.84 -3.99 33.37
C ARG A 213 -17.54 -3.54 32.09
N LEU A 214 -16.99 -3.85 30.92
CA LEU A 214 -17.60 -3.56 29.62
C LEU A 214 -18.92 -4.32 29.44
N ASN A 215 -18.96 -5.59 29.85
CA ASN A 215 -20.18 -6.40 29.76
C ASN A 215 -21.31 -5.92 30.69
N LYS A 216 -20.98 -5.27 31.80
CA LYS A 216 -21.96 -4.66 32.72
C LYS A 216 -22.55 -3.35 32.20
N GLN A 217 -21.99 -2.75 31.15
CA GLN A 217 -22.55 -1.52 30.59
C GLN A 217 -23.90 -1.78 29.93
N LYS A 218 -24.80 -0.79 30.03
CA LYS A 218 -26.12 -0.86 29.39
C LYS A 218 -25.94 -1.01 27.88
N ILE A 219 -26.76 -1.86 27.27
CA ILE A 219 -26.83 -1.96 25.81
C ILE A 219 -27.62 -0.77 25.29
N ILE A 220 -27.11 -0.11 24.27
CA ILE A 220 -27.74 1.04 23.62
C ILE A 220 -28.06 0.71 22.16
N ASP A 221 -29.16 1.27 21.65
CA ASP A 221 -29.61 1.05 20.26
C ASP A 221 -28.86 1.95 19.26
N GLU A 222 -27.54 1.86 19.29
CA GLU A 222 -26.64 2.63 18.45
C GLU A 222 -25.77 1.72 17.60
N LYS A 223 -25.37 2.26 16.44
CA LYS A 223 -24.40 1.66 15.53
C LYS A 223 -23.29 2.67 15.34
N LEU A 224 -22.05 2.23 15.53
CA LEU A 224 -20.89 3.10 15.46
C LEU A 224 -20.08 2.80 14.21
N GLU A 225 -19.47 3.82 13.61
CA GLU A 225 -18.41 3.68 12.62
C GLU A 225 -17.07 3.93 13.30
N ILE A 226 -16.07 3.08 13.04
CA ILE A 226 -14.70 3.25 13.51
C ILE A 226 -13.73 3.00 12.37
N ASP A 227 -12.78 3.90 12.16
CA ASP A 227 -11.70 3.74 11.19
C ASP A 227 -10.47 4.56 11.58
N ILE A 228 -9.32 4.17 11.03
CA ILE A 228 -8.15 5.04 10.93
C ILE A 228 -8.14 5.57 9.49
N ALA A 229 -8.70 6.75 9.33
CA ALA A 229 -8.82 7.41 8.04
C ALA A 229 -7.52 8.14 7.67
N TYR A 230 -7.18 8.12 6.39
CA TYR A 230 -6.09 8.92 5.81
C TYR A 230 -6.66 10.26 5.39
N LEU A 231 -5.96 11.34 5.73
CA LEU A 231 -6.28 12.68 5.27
C LEU A 231 -5.38 13.04 4.09
N ASN A 232 -5.88 13.87 3.18
CA ASN A 232 -5.08 14.42 2.09
C ASN A 232 -4.19 15.59 2.59
N SER A 233 -3.41 15.35 3.64
CA SER A 233 -2.51 16.32 4.24
C SER A 233 -1.23 15.66 4.74
N VAL A 234 -0.12 16.35 4.53
CA VAL A 234 1.22 15.88 4.90
C VAL A 234 1.77 16.69 6.06
N ILE A 235 2.36 16.00 7.05
CA ILE A 235 3.04 16.61 8.18
C ILE A 235 4.56 16.45 7.98
N ASN A 236 5.27 17.57 7.98
CA ASN A 236 6.73 17.64 7.94
C ASN A 236 7.26 17.95 9.33
N ASP A 237 7.48 16.90 10.14
CA ASP A 237 8.04 17.03 11.47
C ASP A 237 9.52 16.60 11.48
N LYS A 238 10.39 17.44 12.08
CA LYS A 238 11.84 17.23 12.16
C LYS A 238 12.22 15.94 12.91
N LYS A 239 11.31 15.36 13.69
CA LYS A 239 11.49 14.08 14.38
C LYS A 239 11.60 12.90 13.41
N TYR A 240 11.02 13.01 12.21
CA TYR A 240 10.95 11.91 11.26
C TYR A 240 11.74 12.20 9.99
N ASP A 241 12.38 11.16 9.45
CA ASP A 241 13.21 11.25 8.23
C ASP A 241 12.38 11.44 6.94
N LYS A 242 11.05 11.32 7.02
CA LYS A 242 10.12 11.23 5.89
C LYS A 242 8.86 12.05 6.19
N PRO A 243 8.24 12.69 5.18
CA PRO A 243 6.94 13.32 5.34
C PRO A 243 5.87 12.27 5.64
N ILE A 244 4.98 12.60 6.58
CA ILE A 244 3.98 11.67 7.11
C ILE A 244 2.62 12.05 6.55
N ILE A 245 1.89 11.06 6.03
CA ILE A 245 0.48 11.27 5.70
C ILE A 245 -0.30 11.31 7.00
N THR A 246 -1.11 12.35 7.16
CA THR A 246 -1.91 12.52 8.38
C THR A 246 -2.94 11.40 8.46
N ARG A 247 -2.93 10.65 9.56
CA ARG A 247 -3.92 9.63 9.87
C ARG A 247 -4.75 10.07 11.06
N MET A 248 -6.02 9.74 11.07
CA MET A 248 -6.92 10.08 12.16
C MET A 248 -7.80 8.87 12.53
N CYS A 249 -7.75 8.44 13.78
CA CYS A 249 -8.71 7.49 14.33
C CYS A 249 -10.00 8.25 14.63
N ILE A 250 -11.11 7.80 14.06
CA ILE A 250 -12.40 8.47 14.15
C ILE A 250 -13.45 7.47 14.63
N LEU A 251 -14.24 7.90 15.61
CA LEU A 251 -15.45 7.23 16.09
C LEU A 251 -16.65 8.11 15.78
N ALA A 252 -17.64 7.55 15.08
CA ALA A 252 -18.84 8.28 14.68
C ALA A 252 -20.13 7.47 14.92
N ASP A 253 -21.25 8.15 15.13
CA ASP A 253 -22.56 7.51 15.15
C ASP A 253 -23.12 7.37 13.72
N CYS A 254 -23.54 6.16 13.35
CA CYS A 254 -24.04 5.86 11.99
C CYS A 254 -25.32 6.61 11.64
N ARG A 255 -26.18 6.95 12.62
CA ARG A 255 -27.54 7.46 12.36
C ARG A 255 -27.56 8.98 12.29
N THR A 256 -26.88 9.63 13.22
CA THR A 256 -26.80 11.08 13.36
C THR A 256 -25.63 11.69 12.61
N GLU A 257 -24.68 10.85 12.19
CA GLU A 257 -23.42 11.25 11.55
C GLU A 257 -22.54 12.14 12.43
N ALA A 258 -22.82 12.17 13.74
CA ALA A 258 -22.04 12.91 14.71
C ALA A 258 -20.68 12.22 14.93
N ILE A 259 -19.61 13.02 14.90
CA ILE A 259 -18.28 12.60 15.31
C ILE A 259 -18.23 12.59 16.84
N LEU A 260 -18.06 11.40 17.41
CA LEU A 260 -18.08 11.15 18.85
C LEU A 260 -16.68 11.25 19.47
N GLY A 261 -15.64 11.03 18.64
CA GLY A 261 -14.26 11.19 19.02
C GLY A 261 -13.33 11.14 17.81
N CYS A 262 -12.23 11.87 17.87
CA CYS A 262 -11.19 11.84 16.85
C CYS A 262 -9.81 12.09 17.46
N ASN A 263 -8.82 11.30 17.04
CA ASN A 263 -7.43 11.45 17.46
C ASN A 263 -6.54 11.43 16.20
N ILE A 264 -5.64 12.41 16.06
CA ILE A 264 -4.59 12.37 15.03
C ILE A 264 -3.51 11.38 15.47
N LEU A 265 -3.04 10.55 14.54
CA LEU A 265 -1.98 9.57 14.79
C LEU A 265 -0.66 10.05 14.21
N THR A 266 0.40 9.79 14.96
CA THR A 266 1.79 9.85 14.54
C THR A 266 2.28 8.45 14.14
N PRO A 267 3.48 8.31 13.55
CA PRO A 267 4.09 7.00 13.29
C PRO A 267 4.46 6.21 14.56
N ASP A 268 4.55 6.86 15.72
CA ASP A 268 4.88 6.20 16.98
C ASP A 268 3.65 5.64 17.70
N ASP A 269 2.45 6.02 17.27
CA ASP A 269 1.20 5.54 17.85
C ASP A 269 0.86 4.15 17.30
N GLU A 270 0.45 3.25 18.21
CA GLU A 270 -0.09 1.96 17.81
C GLU A 270 -1.58 2.08 17.47
N ASP A 271 -1.94 1.61 16.27
CA ASP A 271 -3.31 1.62 15.76
C ASP A 271 -4.28 0.92 16.73
N VAL A 272 -3.85 -0.22 17.33
CA VAL A 272 -4.66 -1.00 18.29
C VAL A 272 -4.97 -0.21 19.56
N ASP A 273 -3.97 0.40 20.17
CA ASP A 273 -4.12 1.13 21.43
C ASP A 273 -5.04 2.34 21.24
N THR A 274 -4.88 3.05 20.12
CA THR A 274 -5.70 4.23 19.81
C THR A 274 -7.17 3.84 19.65
N ILE A 275 -7.46 2.80 18.85
CA ILE A 275 -8.82 2.31 18.64
C ILE A 275 -9.42 1.77 19.93
N PHE A 276 -8.66 0.98 20.70
CA PHE A 276 -9.12 0.37 21.95
C PHE A 276 -9.48 1.43 22.96
N ASN A 277 -8.60 2.41 23.17
CA ASN A 277 -8.85 3.51 24.08
C ASN A 277 -10.10 4.29 23.69
N MET A 278 -10.28 4.59 22.40
CA MET A 278 -11.46 5.31 21.91
C MET A 278 -12.75 4.53 22.16
N LEU A 279 -12.77 3.24 21.82
CA LEU A 279 -13.94 2.37 21.99
C LEU A 279 -14.27 2.11 23.46
N ILE A 280 -13.27 1.75 24.27
CA ILE A 280 -13.46 1.48 25.70
C ILE A 280 -13.99 2.72 26.41
N ASN A 281 -13.41 3.89 26.14
CA ASN A 281 -13.88 5.15 26.73
C ASN A 281 -15.32 5.45 26.34
N TYR A 282 -15.71 5.19 25.09
CA TYR A 282 -17.09 5.33 24.64
C TYR A 282 -18.05 4.42 25.41
N ILE A 283 -17.73 3.12 25.45
CA ILE A 283 -18.59 2.12 26.09
C ILE A 283 -18.75 2.40 27.58
N MET A 284 -17.67 2.80 28.26
CA MET A 284 -17.68 3.10 29.69
C MET A 284 -18.48 4.37 30.03
N LYS A 285 -18.58 5.33 29.12
CA LYS A 285 -19.30 6.61 29.36
C LYS A 285 -20.76 6.57 28.89
N ILE A 286 -21.00 6.01 27.70
CA ILE A 286 -22.30 6.10 27.01
C ILE A 286 -23.06 4.78 27.10
N GLY A 287 -22.38 3.67 26.80
CA GLY A 287 -22.94 2.32 26.82
C GLY A 287 -22.45 1.46 25.67
N LYS A 288 -22.83 0.18 25.70
CA LYS A 288 -22.39 -0.83 24.74
C LYS A 288 -23.25 -0.79 23.46
N PRO A 289 -22.69 -0.44 22.29
CA PRO A 289 -23.46 -0.35 21.04
C PRO A 289 -23.93 -1.73 20.57
N LYS A 290 -24.94 -1.79 19.70
CA LYS A 290 -25.36 -3.06 19.09
C LYS A 290 -24.40 -3.55 18.02
N THR A 291 -23.80 -2.63 17.28
CA THR A 291 -22.93 -2.97 16.15
C THR A 291 -21.86 -1.90 15.95
N ILE A 292 -20.65 -2.34 15.64
CA ILE A 292 -19.57 -1.50 15.16
C ILE A 292 -19.35 -1.84 13.68
N ILE A 293 -19.22 -0.81 12.86
CA ILE A 293 -18.94 -0.89 11.43
C ILE A 293 -17.53 -0.35 11.21
N VAL A 294 -16.71 -1.13 10.51
CA VAL A 294 -15.31 -0.80 10.22
C VAL A 294 -15.07 -0.88 8.72
N ARG A 295 -14.00 -0.25 8.23
CA ARG A 295 -13.78 -0.12 6.79
C ARG A 295 -13.36 -1.41 6.12
N ASP A 296 -12.40 -2.11 6.73
CA ASP A 296 -11.71 -3.24 6.12
C ASP A 296 -11.35 -4.32 7.15
N GLU A 297 -10.77 -5.42 6.66
CA GLU A 297 -10.38 -6.57 7.48
C GLU A 297 -9.26 -6.24 8.47
N TYR A 298 -8.44 -5.21 8.20
CA TYR A 298 -7.40 -4.79 9.12
C TYR A 298 -8.01 -4.16 10.37
N ILE A 299 -8.89 -3.18 10.22
CA ILE A 299 -9.56 -2.57 11.38
C ILE A 299 -10.48 -3.58 12.08
N GLN A 300 -11.13 -4.47 11.31
CA GLN A 300 -11.89 -5.57 11.88
C GLN A 300 -11.01 -6.45 12.77
N SER A 301 -9.84 -6.88 12.30
CA SER A 301 -8.98 -7.79 13.06
C SER A 301 -8.53 -7.20 14.39
N LEU A 302 -8.34 -5.87 14.45
CA LEU A 302 -8.01 -5.19 15.70
C LEU A 302 -9.14 -5.32 16.71
N LEU A 303 -10.40 -5.21 16.27
CA LEU A 303 -11.58 -5.19 17.14
C LEU A 303 -12.25 -6.55 17.37
N SER A 304 -11.87 -7.60 16.63
CA SER A 304 -12.54 -8.90 16.66
C SER A 304 -12.65 -9.49 18.06
N ASP A 305 -11.52 -9.62 18.77
CA ASP A 305 -11.49 -10.24 20.11
C ASP A 305 -12.35 -9.46 21.11
N ILE A 306 -12.11 -8.14 21.26
CA ILE A 306 -12.89 -7.32 22.20
C ILE A 306 -14.39 -7.37 21.89
N CYS A 307 -14.79 -7.28 20.61
CA CYS A 307 -16.20 -7.30 20.21
C CYS A 307 -16.87 -8.64 20.52
N GLU A 308 -16.19 -9.76 20.25
CA GLU A 308 -16.69 -11.10 20.58
C GLU A 308 -16.88 -11.24 22.10
N ARG A 309 -15.86 -10.87 22.88
CA ARG A 309 -15.86 -10.99 24.34
C ARG A 309 -16.94 -10.16 25.03
N ILE A 310 -17.37 -9.05 24.43
CA ILE A 310 -18.44 -8.19 24.96
C ILE A 310 -19.78 -8.35 24.23
N ASN A 311 -19.88 -9.30 23.28
CA ASN A 311 -21.07 -9.58 22.47
C ASN A 311 -21.60 -8.34 21.73
N VAL A 312 -20.71 -7.68 20.98
CA VAL A 312 -21.03 -6.56 20.07
C VAL A 312 -20.83 -7.04 18.63
N GLY A 313 -21.82 -6.79 17.77
CA GLY A 313 -21.70 -7.15 16.35
C GLY A 313 -20.61 -6.34 15.67
N LEU A 314 -19.78 -6.97 14.83
CA LEU A 314 -18.73 -6.30 14.07
C LEU A 314 -18.93 -6.55 12.57
N LYS A 315 -18.97 -5.49 11.76
CA LYS A 315 -19.26 -5.58 10.31
C LYS A 315 -18.29 -4.75 9.49
N ILE A 316 -17.88 -5.27 8.34
CA ILE A 316 -17.08 -4.53 7.36
C ILE A 316 -18.01 -3.80 6.38
N LYS A 317 -17.69 -2.54 6.07
CA LYS A 317 -18.22 -1.78 4.94
C LYS A 317 -17.15 -0.83 4.39
N GLY A 318 -16.85 -0.91 3.09
CA GLY A 318 -15.84 -0.04 2.46
C GLY A 318 -16.15 1.46 2.56
N ARG A 319 -17.43 1.84 2.62
CA ARG A 319 -17.90 3.21 2.91
C ARG A 319 -18.45 3.31 4.33
N LEU A 320 -17.98 4.32 5.04
CA LEU A 320 -18.40 4.69 6.39
C LEU A 320 -18.96 6.10 6.30
N LYS A 321 -20.30 6.22 6.25
CA LYS A 321 -20.97 7.43 5.79
C LYS A 321 -20.59 8.66 6.61
N ALA A 322 -20.58 8.54 7.93
CA ALA A 322 -20.29 9.65 8.83
C ALA A 322 -18.82 10.05 8.74
N ILE A 323 -17.93 9.05 8.72
CA ILE A 323 -16.49 9.28 8.62
C ILE A 323 -16.14 9.89 7.26
N ASP A 324 -16.61 9.32 6.16
CA ASP A 324 -16.32 9.77 4.80
C ASP A 324 -16.80 11.22 4.59
N THR A 325 -18.03 11.55 5.05
CA THR A 325 -18.56 12.92 5.01
C THR A 325 -17.69 13.91 5.80
N PHE A 326 -17.20 13.49 6.96
CA PHE A 326 -16.30 14.31 7.78
C PHE A 326 -14.94 14.53 7.09
N ILE A 327 -14.36 13.50 6.48
CA ILE A 327 -13.09 13.61 5.74
C ILE A 327 -13.23 14.53 4.52
N GLU A 328 -14.30 14.41 3.76
CA GLU A 328 -14.58 15.30 2.62
C GLU A 328 -14.70 16.77 3.06
N ALA A 329 -15.43 17.03 4.14
CA ALA A 329 -15.60 18.39 4.68
C ALA A 329 -14.28 18.95 5.25
N PHE A 330 -13.49 18.11 5.93
CA PHE A 330 -12.18 18.48 6.47
C PHE A 330 -11.21 18.85 5.34
N SER A 331 -11.16 18.04 4.28
CA SER A 331 -10.27 18.26 3.14
C SER A 331 -10.56 19.56 2.40
N LYS A 332 -11.84 19.91 2.20
CA LYS A 332 -12.25 21.18 1.57
C LYS A 332 -11.76 22.41 2.34
N ARG A 333 -11.88 22.39 3.67
CA ARG A 333 -11.44 23.51 4.52
C ARG A 333 -9.93 23.69 4.57
N MET A 334 -9.15 22.63 4.32
CA MET A 334 -7.69 22.70 4.29
C MET A 334 -7.16 23.19 2.93
N SER A 335 -7.99 23.16 1.88
CA SER A 335 -7.66 23.67 0.54
C SER A 335 -8.06 25.12 0.28
N GLU A 336 -8.83 25.72 1.20
CA GLU A 336 -9.15 27.16 1.25
C GLU A 336 -8.11 27.90 2.09
#